data_AF-A0A5S5D2E5-F1
#
_entry.id   AF-A0A5S5D2E5-F1
#
_cell.length_a   1.000
_cell.length_b   1.000
_cell.length_c   1.000
_cell.angle_alpha   90.00
_cell.angle_beta   90.00
_cell.angle_gamma   90.00
#
_symmetry.space_group_name_H-M   'P 1'
#
loop_
_entity.id
_entity.type
_entity.pdbx_description
1 polymer ?
#
loop_
_entity_poly.entity_id
_entity_poly.type
_entity_poly.pdbx_seq_one_letter_code
_entity_poly.pdbx_strand_id
1 'polypeptide(L)'
;MEPSILSLLPPLVTIVLAIATRKILISLGVGIVLGALMYAEWDVMGALEFIWEAASGLIIADGEIAEEVYILVAVVLIGVLTSLIYVSGGLLAFAAWAVRRVRSRSQAQFVPVITGIVIFFDDAFSSLVGGTVSRSITDQHRVPPPSCPTWSTPPRRR
;
A
#
# COMPACT_ATOMS: atom_id res chain seq x y z
N MET A 1 17.91 13.00 -24.48
CA MET A 1 17.79 13.46 -23.08
C MET A 1 18.83 12.67 -22.30
N GLU A 2 19.90 13.31 -21.85
CA GLU A 2 20.86 12.61 -20.99
C GLU A 2 20.10 12.21 -19.71
N PRO A 3 20.12 10.93 -19.28
CA PRO A 3 19.47 10.51 -18.05
C PRO A 3 20.24 11.13 -16.88
N SER A 4 19.94 12.38 -16.59
CA SER A 4 20.52 13.12 -15.46
C SER A 4 19.94 12.54 -14.19
N ILE A 5 20.80 12.36 -13.19
CA ILE A 5 20.46 11.99 -11.80
C ILE A 5 19.31 12.87 -11.24
N LEU A 6 19.14 14.06 -11.82
CA LEU A 6 18.04 15.00 -11.56
C LEU A 6 16.64 14.39 -11.75
N SER A 7 16.41 13.41 -12.65
CA SER A 7 15.08 12.78 -12.79
C SER A 7 14.67 11.92 -11.58
N LEU A 8 15.63 11.48 -10.76
CA LEU A 8 15.35 10.79 -9.49
C LEU A 8 15.05 11.75 -8.34
N LEU A 9 15.26 13.05 -8.54
CA LEU A 9 15.12 14.04 -7.48
C LEU A 9 13.67 14.17 -6.99
N PRO A 10 12.64 14.30 -7.86
CA PRO A 10 11.25 14.33 -7.39
C PRO A 10 10.81 13.12 -6.56
N PRO A 11 11.01 11.85 -7.00
CA PRO A 11 10.62 10.70 -6.20
C PRO A 11 11.45 10.56 -4.92
N LEU A 12 12.75 10.87 -4.94
CA LEU A 12 13.59 10.85 -3.75
C LEU A 12 13.10 11.84 -2.69
N VAL A 13 12.83 13.09 -3.09
CA VAL A 13 12.29 14.11 -2.19
C VAL A 13 10.93 13.67 -1.64
N THR A 14 10.07 13.11 -2.49
CA THR A 14 8.75 12.59 -2.09
C THR A 14 8.86 11.55 -0.98
N ILE A 15 9.74 10.55 -1.14
CA ILE A 15 9.92 9.46 -0.18
C ILE A 15 10.51 9.99 1.14
N VAL A 16 11.56 10.81 1.07
CA VAL A 16 12.19 11.39 2.26
C VAL A 16 11.18 12.23 3.05
N LEU A 17 10.38 13.04 2.35
CA LEU A 17 9.37 13.88 2.98
C LEU A 17 8.23 13.06 3.56
N ALA A 18 7.82 11.96 2.91
CA ALA A 18 6.78 11.06 3.41
C ALA A 18 7.19 10.41 4.74
N ILE A 19 8.45 9.97 4.84
CA ILE A 19 9.00 9.36 6.06
C ILE A 19 9.14 10.40 7.18
N ALA A 20 9.66 11.59 6.86
CA ALA A 20 9.90 12.64 7.86
C ALA A 20 8.59 13.26 8.39
N THR A 21 7.64 13.57 7.51
CA THR A 21 6.39 14.26 7.88
C THR A 21 5.31 13.30 8.35
N ARG A 22 5.43 12.00 8.05
CA ARG A 22 4.38 10.98 8.24
C ARG A 22 3.04 11.37 7.58
N LYS A 23 3.09 12.24 6.56
CA LYS A 23 1.93 12.74 5.81
C LYS A 23 2.12 12.45 4.33
N ILE A 24 1.64 11.28 3.90
CA ILE A 24 1.83 10.75 2.54
C ILE A 24 1.23 11.71 1.50
N LEU A 25 0.00 12.20 1.72
CA LEU A 25 -0.70 13.08 0.77
C LEU A 25 0.06 14.38 0.52
N ILE A 26 0.57 15.02 1.58
CA ILE A 26 1.35 16.26 1.45
C ILE A 26 2.66 15.99 0.71
N SER A 27 3.30 14.87 1.04
CA SER A 27 4.59 14.52 0.44
C SER A 27 4.46 14.23 -1.04
N LEU A 28 3.39 13.51 -1.43
CA LEU A 28 3.05 13.26 -2.83
C LEU A 28 2.77 14.57 -3.57
N GLY A 29 2.00 15.48 -2.97
CA GLY A 29 1.72 16.79 -3.57
C GLY A 29 2.99 17.61 -3.83
N VAL A 30 3.89 17.69 -2.85
CA VAL A 30 5.18 18.38 -3.01
C VAL A 30 6.03 17.72 -4.11
N GLY A 31 6.02 16.40 -4.18
CA GLY A 31 6.68 15.63 -5.23
C GLY A 31 6.19 15.95 -6.64
N ILE A 32 4.87 16.00 -6.82
CA ILE A 32 4.22 16.32 -8.10
C ILE A 32 4.57 17.76 -8.51
N VAL A 33 4.45 18.73 -7.59
CA VAL A 33 4.79 20.13 -7.86
C VAL A 33 6.27 20.27 -8.24
N LEU A 34 7.16 19.61 -7.51
CA LEU A 34 8.59 19.63 -7.80
C LEU A 34 8.90 18.98 -9.16
N GLY A 35 8.26 17.87 -9.49
CA GLY A 35 8.41 17.20 -10.78
C GLY A 35 7.89 18.06 -11.94
N ALA A 36 6.73 18.70 -11.78
CA ALA A 36 6.16 19.61 -12.77
C ALA A 36 7.03 20.86 -12.97
N LEU A 37 7.57 21.42 -11.89
CA LEU A 37 8.47 22.57 -11.97
C LEU A 37 9.78 22.24 -12.66
N MET A 38 10.31 21.02 -12.45
CA MET A 38 11.47 20.52 -13.18
C MET A 38 11.16 20.27 -14.66
N TYR A 39 9.94 19.86 -15.00
CA TYR A 39 9.50 19.69 -16.38
C TYR A 39 9.34 21.04 -17.11
N ALA A 40 8.80 22.05 -16.42
CA ALA A 40 8.57 23.39 -16.96
C ALA A 40 9.77 24.35 -16.83
N GLU A 41 10.99 23.83 -16.65
CA GLU A 41 12.23 24.63 -16.54
C GLU A 41 12.16 25.77 -15.48
N TRP A 42 11.53 25.52 -14.34
CA TRP A 42 11.27 26.48 -13.26
C TRP A 42 10.23 27.57 -13.56
N ASP A 43 9.46 27.43 -14.64
CA ASP A 43 8.26 28.23 -14.84
C ASP A 43 7.08 27.70 -14.02
N VAL A 44 6.54 28.56 -13.15
CA VAL A 44 5.41 28.23 -12.27
C VAL A 44 4.12 28.12 -13.07
N MET A 45 3.94 28.94 -14.13
CA MET A 45 2.72 28.91 -14.92
C MET A 45 2.66 27.65 -15.76
N GLY A 46 3.73 27.33 -16.50
CA GLY A 46 3.85 26.09 -17.27
C GLY A 46 3.76 24.83 -16.40
N ALA A 47 4.30 24.85 -15.18
CA ALA A 47 4.15 23.73 -14.25
C ALA A 47 2.69 23.50 -13.82
N LEU A 48 1.93 24.59 -13.59
CA LEU A 48 0.52 24.49 -13.23
C LEU A 48 -0.33 24.00 -14.40
N GLU A 49 -0.07 24.50 -15.61
CA GLU A 49 -0.71 24.04 -16.84
C GLU A 49 -0.43 22.55 -17.08
N PHE A 50 0.82 22.10 -16.90
CA PHE A 50 1.19 20.69 -17.03
C PHE A 50 0.47 19.80 -16.01
N ILE A 51 0.39 20.23 -14.74
CA ILE A 51 -0.37 19.48 -13.72
C ILE A 51 -1.84 19.40 -14.10
N TRP A 52 -2.42 20.49 -14.59
CA TRP A 52 -3.81 20.54 -15.02
C TRP A 52 -4.08 19.63 -16.22
N GLU A 53 -3.21 19.68 -17.23
CA GLU A 53 -3.29 18.84 -18.41
C GLU A 53 -3.18 17.36 -18.03
N ALA A 54 -2.18 16.99 -17.23
CA ALA A 54 -2.02 15.62 -16.74
C ALA A 54 -3.24 15.14 -15.92
N ALA A 55 -3.80 16.01 -15.07
CA ALA A 55 -5.01 15.72 -14.31
C ALA A 55 -6.24 15.53 -15.21
N SER A 56 -6.37 16.33 -16.27
CA SER A 56 -7.45 16.22 -17.23
C SER A 56 -7.32 14.99 -18.13
N GLY A 57 -6.10 14.65 -18.55
CA GLY A 57 -5.78 13.48 -19.36
C GLY A 57 -6.09 12.16 -18.65
N LEU A 58 -6.07 12.13 -17.32
CA LEU A 58 -6.52 10.97 -16.53
C LEU A 58 -8.02 10.65 -16.70
N ILE A 59 -8.82 11.61 -17.17
CA ILE A 59 -10.28 11.49 -17.29
C ILE A 59 -10.72 11.56 -18.76
N ILE A 60 -10.19 12.52 -19.51
CA ILE A 60 -10.55 12.82 -20.89
C ILE A 60 -9.26 12.97 -21.68
N ALA A 61 -9.00 12.02 -22.58
CA ALA A 61 -7.93 12.12 -23.56
C ALA A 61 -8.59 12.27 -24.94
N ASP A 62 -8.29 13.36 -25.65
CA ASP A 62 -8.71 13.60 -27.04
C ASP A 62 -10.22 13.43 -27.33
N GLY A 63 -11.08 13.74 -26.35
CA GLY A 63 -12.54 13.68 -26.51
C GLY A 63 -13.17 12.31 -26.28
N GLU A 64 -12.37 11.30 -25.92
CA GLU A 64 -12.83 9.98 -25.49
C GLU A 64 -12.45 9.70 -24.03
N ILE A 65 -13.04 8.66 -23.45
CA ILE A 65 -12.72 8.21 -22.09
C ILE A 65 -11.30 7.68 -22.13
N ALA A 66 -10.41 8.31 -21.37
CA ALA A 66 -8.99 7.94 -21.35
C ALA A 66 -8.82 6.49 -20.86
N GLU A 67 -7.83 5.75 -21.40
CA GLU A 67 -7.58 4.36 -20.98
C GLU A 67 -7.20 4.28 -19.49
N GLU A 68 -6.62 5.36 -18.96
CA GLU A 68 -6.27 5.57 -17.56
C GLU A 68 -7.51 5.53 -16.64
N VAL A 69 -8.69 5.88 -17.14
CA VAL A 69 -9.94 5.80 -16.38
C VAL A 69 -10.26 4.34 -16.03
N TYR A 70 -9.93 3.37 -16.87
CA TYR A 70 -10.15 1.96 -16.55
C TYR A 70 -9.34 1.54 -15.32
N ILE A 71 -8.10 2.02 -15.19
CA ILE A 71 -7.26 1.77 -14.03
C ILE A 71 -7.87 2.44 -12.79
N LEU A 72 -8.30 3.70 -12.90
CA LEU A 72 -8.93 4.43 -11.80
C LEU A 72 -10.19 3.70 -11.30
N VAL A 73 -11.07 3.30 -12.22
CA VAL A 73 -12.29 2.53 -11.92
C VAL A 73 -11.95 1.19 -11.30
N ALA A 74 -10.94 0.48 -11.80
CA ALA A 74 -10.49 -0.79 -11.23
C ALA A 74 -9.99 -0.62 -9.79
N VAL A 75 -9.18 0.40 -9.50
CA VAL A 75 -8.70 0.71 -8.15
C VAL A 75 -9.85 1.04 -7.19
N VAL A 76 -10.82 1.83 -7.65
CA VAL A 76 -12.03 2.14 -6.87
C VAL A 76 -12.83 0.87 -6.58
N LEU A 77 -13.05 0.01 -7.59
CA LEU A 77 -13.77 -1.25 -7.43
C LEU A 77 -13.06 -2.20 -6.45
N ILE A 78 -11.73 -2.33 -6.55
CA ILE A 78 -10.92 -3.11 -5.60
C ILE A 78 -11.02 -2.51 -4.20
N GLY A 79 -10.98 -1.18 -4.06
CA GLY A 79 -11.17 -0.50 -2.78
C GLY A 79 -12.54 -0.77 -2.15
N VAL A 80 -13.63 -0.74 -2.95
CA VAL A 80 -14.99 -1.07 -2.49
C VAL A 80 -15.08 -2.54 -2.07
N LEU A 81 -14.54 -3.46 -2.88
CA LEU A 81 -14.50 -4.88 -2.56
C LEU A 81 -13.74 -5.15 -1.26
N THR A 82 -12.59 -4.50 -1.09
CA THR A 82 -11.75 -4.59 0.12
C THR A 82 -12.49 -4.09 1.34
N SER A 83 -13.15 -2.94 1.24
CA SER A 83 -13.98 -2.37 2.31
C SER A 83 -15.13 -3.31 2.68
N LEU A 84 -15.79 -3.92 1.70
CA LEU A 84 -16.87 -4.88 1.93
C LEU A 84 -16.38 -6.13 2.67
N ILE A 85 -15.21 -6.67 2.30
CA ILE A 85 -14.59 -7.81 2.98
C ILE A 85 -14.17 -7.45 4.41
N TYR A 86 -13.70 -6.21 4.62
CA TYR A 86 -13.35 -5.70 5.94
C TYR A 86 -14.58 -5.59 6.85
N VAL A 87 -15.65 -4.95 6.38
CA VAL A 87 -16.89 -4.73 7.16
C VAL A 87 -17.66 -6.03 7.41
N SER A 88 -17.66 -6.96 6.44
CA SER A 88 -18.28 -8.29 6.61
C SER A 88 -17.54 -9.21 7.60
N GLY A 89 -16.36 -8.81 8.08
CA GLY A 89 -15.52 -9.67 8.91
C GLY A 89 -14.92 -10.87 8.15
N GLY A 90 -15.00 -10.87 6.81
CA GLY A 90 -14.46 -11.92 5.95
C GLY A 90 -12.97 -12.13 6.16
N LEU A 91 -12.22 -11.05 6.45
CA LEU A 91 -10.80 -11.10 6.78
C LEU A 91 -10.50 -11.95 8.03
N LEU A 92 -11.29 -11.79 9.10
CA LEU A 92 -11.16 -12.56 10.35
C LEU A 92 -11.59 -14.02 10.16
N ALA A 93 -12.66 -14.25 9.41
CA ALA A 93 -13.14 -15.59 9.07
C ALA A 93 -12.11 -16.34 8.20
N PHE A 94 -11.47 -15.66 7.25
CA PHE A 94 -10.40 -16.20 6.42
C PHE A 94 -9.17 -16.57 7.25
N ALA A 95 -8.74 -15.70 8.16
CA ALA A 95 -7.64 -16.00 9.07
C ALA A 95 -7.96 -17.22 9.97
N ALA A 96 -9.16 -17.30 10.54
CA ALA A 96 -9.60 -18.44 11.35
C ALA A 96 -9.73 -19.74 10.54
N TRP A 97 -10.20 -19.66 9.29
CA TRP A 97 -10.25 -20.78 8.36
C TRP A 97 -8.85 -21.27 7.98
N ALA A 98 -7.93 -20.36 7.64
CA ALA A 98 -6.55 -20.68 7.29
C ALA A 98 -5.87 -21.43 8.45
N VAL A 99 -6.05 -20.93 9.67
CA VAL A 99 -5.61 -21.56 10.91
C VAL A 99 -6.20 -22.97 11.10
N ARG A 100 -7.51 -23.14 10.94
CA ARG A 100 -8.18 -24.45 11.14
C ARG A 100 -7.82 -25.48 10.06
N ARG A 101 -7.47 -25.03 8.86
CA ARG A 101 -7.15 -25.91 7.72
C ARG A 101 -5.73 -26.45 7.79
N VAL A 102 -4.82 -25.75 8.46
CA VAL A 102 -3.45 -26.15 8.72
C VAL A 102 -3.42 -27.14 9.89
N ARG A 103 -3.26 -28.44 9.58
CA ARG A 103 -3.19 -29.51 10.60
C ARG A 103 -1.78 -30.07 10.83
N SER A 104 -0.81 -29.72 9.98
CA SER A 104 0.55 -30.28 10.00
C SER A 104 1.61 -29.18 10.09
N ARG A 105 2.68 -29.44 10.87
CA ARG A 105 3.82 -28.50 11.06
C ARG A 105 4.46 -28.06 9.74
N SER A 106 4.49 -28.94 8.73
CA SER A 106 5.02 -28.61 7.41
C SER A 106 4.06 -27.71 6.63
N GLN A 107 2.74 -27.98 6.69
CA GLN A 107 1.72 -27.12 6.07
C GLN A 107 1.64 -25.73 6.70
N ALA A 108 1.96 -25.62 7.99
CA ALA A 108 1.97 -24.33 8.68
C ALA A 108 3.06 -23.38 8.20
N GLN A 109 4.13 -23.90 7.59
CA GLN A 109 5.19 -23.08 7.00
C GLN A 109 4.87 -22.69 5.55
N PHE A 110 4.26 -23.58 4.76
CA PHE A 110 3.97 -23.30 3.35
C PHE A 110 2.70 -22.46 3.12
N VAL A 111 1.66 -22.63 3.93
CA VAL A 111 0.39 -21.88 3.78
C VAL A 111 0.58 -20.36 3.85
N PRO A 112 1.22 -19.78 4.89
CA PRO A 112 1.45 -18.34 4.92
C PRO A 112 2.35 -17.83 3.79
N VAL A 113 3.30 -18.65 3.31
CA VAL A 113 4.16 -18.27 2.17
C VAL A 113 3.35 -18.17 0.88
N ILE A 114 2.52 -19.18 0.59
CA ILE A 114 1.66 -19.20 -0.60
C ILE A 114 0.60 -18.10 -0.51
N THR A 115 -0.04 -17.94 0.65
CA THR A 115 -1.01 -16.88 0.90
C THR A 115 -0.37 -15.49 0.78
N GLY A 116 0.87 -15.31 1.25
CA GLY A 116 1.62 -14.07 1.07
C GLY A 116 1.89 -13.75 -0.40
N ILE A 117 2.28 -14.74 -1.20
CA ILE A 117 2.50 -14.57 -2.65
C ILE A 117 1.20 -14.19 -3.36
N VAL A 118 0.08 -14.85 -3.03
CA VAL A 118 -1.22 -14.58 -3.65
C VAL A 118 -1.74 -13.18 -3.29
N ILE A 119 -1.51 -12.72 -2.07
CA ILE A 119 -2.05 -11.45 -1.57
C ILE A 119 -1.12 -10.25 -1.84
N PHE A 120 0.15 -10.49 -2.22
CA PHE A 120 1.14 -9.43 -2.47
C PHE A 120 0.72 -8.38 -3.50
N PHE A 121 -0.18 -8.71 -4.43
CA PHE A 121 -0.69 -7.79 -5.43
C PHE A 121 -1.57 -6.67 -4.86
N ASP A 122 -2.08 -6.83 -3.64
CA ASP A 122 -2.98 -5.88 -3.00
C ASP A 122 -2.31 -5.27 -1.76
N ASP A 123 -2.06 -3.97 -1.76
CA ASP A 123 -1.34 -3.26 -0.69
C ASP A 123 -2.16 -3.16 0.61
N ALA A 124 -3.48 -3.02 0.49
CA ALA A 124 -4.40 -2.97 1.61
C ALA A 124 -4.54 -4.34 2.28
N PHE A 125 -4.85 -5.39 1.51
CA PHE A 125 -4.97 -6.75 2.02
C PHE A 125 -3.64 -7.33 2.50
N SER A 126 -2.53 -7.09 1.79
CA SER A 126 -1.23 -7.63 2.22
C SER A 126 -0.77 -7.06 3.55
N SER A 127 -1.00 -5.77 3.81
CA SER A 127 -0.70 -5.16 5.12
C SER A 127 -1.65 -5.61 6.23
N LEU A 128 -2.94 -5.80 5.92
CA LEU A 128 -3.96 -6.30 6.87
C LEU A 128 -3.74 -7.77 7.25
N VAL A 129 -3.55 -8.64 6.26
CA VAL A 129 -3.34 -10.08 6.43
C VAL A 129 -1.96 -10.37 6.98
N GLY A 130 -0.92 -9.66 6.53
CA GLY A 130 0.46 -9.85 6.96
C GLY A 130 0.65 -9.66 8.47
N GLY A 131 -0.09 -8.75 9.10
CA GLY A 131 -0.03 -8.54 10.56
C GLY A 131 -0.79 -9.58 11.40
N THR A 132 -1.99 -9.99 10.95
CA THR A 132 -2.86 -10.93 11.70
C THR A 132 -2.53 -12.40 11.46
N VAL A 133 -2.12 -12.77 10.24
CA VAL A 133 -1.72 -14.14 9.89
C VAL A 133 -0.38 -14.50 10.50
N SER A 134 0.61 -13.61 10.42
CA SER A 134 1.91 -13.83 11.08
C SER A 134 1.73 -14.04 12.60
N ARG A 135 0.94 -13.19 13.26
CA ARG A 135 0.69 -13.33 14.71
C ARG A 135 -0.09 -14.60 15.06
N SER A 136 -1.15 -14.94 14.31
CA SER A 136 -1.98 -16.12 14.59
C SER A 136 -1.26 -17.44 14.34
N ILE A 137 -0.31 -17.50 13.40
CA ILE A 137 0.49 -18.69 13.10
C ILE A 137 1.64 -18.84 14.12
N THR A 138 2.35 -17.77 14.46
CA THR A 138 3.44 -17.78 15.45
C THR A 138 2.93 -18.13 16.85
N ASP A 139 1.76 -17.62 17.24
CA ASP A 139 1.16 -17.86 18.56
C ASP A 139 0.66 -19.31 18.72
N GLN A 140 0.14 -19.92 17.66
CA GLN A 140 -0.29 -21.33 17.69
C GLN A 140 0.85 -22.34 17.64
N HIS A 141 1.99 -21.98 17.05
CA HIS A 141 3.14 -22.87 16.94
C HIS A 141 4.17 -22.68 18.05
N ARG A 142 3.86 -21.86 19.08
CA ARG A 142 4.73 -21.59 20.23
C ARG A 142 6.16 -21.24 19.83
N VAL A 143 6.31 -20.50 18.73
CA VAL A 143 7.61 -19.91 18.41
C VAL A 143 7.74 -18.71 19.33
N PRO A 144 8.71 -18.68 20.25
CA PRO A 144 8.87 -17.54 21.13
C PRO A 144 9.05 -16.29 20.27
N PRO A 145 8.35 -15.18 20.56
CA PRO A 145 8.63 -13.92 19.90
C PRO A 145 10.13 -13.61 20.09
N PRO A 146 10.82 -13.02 19.11
CA PRO A 146 12.18 -12.54 19.32
C PRO A 146 12.12 -11.67 20.58
N SER A 147 12.85 -12.10 21.60
CA SER A 147 12.86 -11.52 22.93
C SER A 147 13.32 -10.07 22.82
N CYS A 148 12.37 -9.15 22.66
CA CYS A 148 12.60 -7.74 22.86
C CYS A 148 12.10 -7.44 24.28
N PRO A 149 13.00 -7.18 25.23
CA PRO A 149 12.60 -6.75 26.56
C PRO A 149 11.92 -5.38 26.43
N THR A 150 11.01 -5.06 27.35
CA THR A 150 10.34 -3.74 27.47
C THR A 150 9.12 -3.49 26.58
N TRP A 151 8.06 -4.29 26.72
CA TRP A 151 6.70 -3.74 26.73
C TRP A 151 5.89 -4.42 27.82
N SER A 152 5.89 -3.78 28.99
CA SER A 152 5.03 -4.11 30.13
C SER A 152 3.57 -3.88 29.74
N THR A 153 2.87 -4.92 29.30
CA THR A 153 1.41 -4.96 29.35
C THR A 153 0.99 -5.19 30.80
N PRO A 154 0.07 -4.37 31.37
CA PRO A 154 -0.47 -4.66 32.69
C PRO A 154 -1.36 -5.91 32.62
N PRO A 155 -1.47 -6.67 33.72
CA PRO A 155 -2.25 -7.91 33.74
C PRO A 155 -3.74 -7.60 33.55
N ARG A 156 -4.33 -8.08 32.45
CA ARG A 156 -5.78 -8.24 32.34
C ARG A 156 -6.22 -9.24 33.39
N ARG A 157 -6.84 -8.74 34.46
CA ARG A 157 -7.61 -9.54 35.42
C ARG A 157 -8.92 -9.97 34.77
N ARG A 158 -9.13 -11.29 34.79
CA ARG A 158 -10.37 -12.08 34.74
C ARG A 158 -11.39 -11.78 33.64
#